data_AF-M0N0J5-F1
#
_entry.id   AF-M0N0J5-F1
#
_cell.length_a   1.000
_cell.length_b   1.000
_cell.length_c   1.000
_cell.angle_alpha   90.00
_cell.angle_beta   90.00
_cell.angle_gamma   90.00
#
_symmetry.space_group_name_H-M   'P 1'
#
loop_
_entity.id
_entity.type
_entity.pdbx_description
1 polymer ?
#
loop_
_entity_poly.entity_id
_entity_poly.type
_entity_poly.pdbx_seq_one_letter_code
_entity_poly.pdbx_strand_id
1 'polypeptide(L)'
;MNQDTATLHTRIESRSVFTNVLSLSGYAGLAVGLILEAYRLYLVDSAIGMGSAPEWVTLGGSSLLVGSIVALQYTRVLDDVFEGWLDLVVLCLVIGQWGVLVSSYLDATIGGAGSPYGFLIIACAGLYALVAVPIAINYARRCWPSTSAVTGSRTE
;
A
#
# COMPACT_ATOMS: atom_id res chain seq x y z
N MET A 1 -24.07 -23.07 23.97
CA MET A 1 -24.25 -21.61 23.90
C MET A 1 -23.00 -20.79 24.29
N ASN A 2 -21.80 -21.40 24.34
CA ASN A 2 -20.53 -20.70 24.64
C ASN A 2 -19.54 -20.67 23.46
N GLN A 3 -19.83 -21.36 22.35
CA GLN A 3 -18.93 -21.39 21.19
C GLN A 3 -19.03 -20.13 20.33
N ASP A 4 -20.20 -19.51 20.27
CA ASP A 4 -20.43 -18.32 19.43
C ASP A 4 -19.79 -17.05 19.99
N THR A 5 -19.64 -16.95 21.32
CA THR A 5 -18.98 -15.80 21.96
C THR A 5 -17.45 -15.87 21.86
N ALA A 6 -16.87 -17.06 21.96
CA ALA A 6 -15.41 -17.25 21.83
C ALA A 6 -14.91 -16.99 20.39
N THR A 7 -15.68 -17.37 19.37
CA THR A 7 -15.37 -17.11 17.96
C THR A 7 -15.56 -15.64 17.60
N LEU A 8 -16.53 -14.94 18.20
CA LEU A 8 -16.71 -13.50 18.02
C LEU A 8 -15.55 -12.69 18.60
N HIS A 9 -15.11 -13.00 19.82
CA HIS A 9 -14.00 -12.28 20.46
C HIS A 9 -12.69 -12.42 19.68
N THR A 10 -12.37 -13.63 19.21
CA THR A 10 -11.16 -13.90 18.42
C THR A 10 -11.17 -13.22 17.03
N ARG A 11 -12.34 -13.08 16.39
CA ARG A 11 -12.48 -12.28 15.15
C ARG A 11 -12.27 -10.79 15.36
N ILE A 12 -12.77 -10.24 16.47
CA ILE A 12 -12.65 -8.80 16.78
C ILE A 12 -11.19 -8.44 17.09
N GLU A 13 -10.50 -9.26 17.89
CA GLU A 13 -9.08 -9.02 18.22
C GLU A 13 -8.18 -9.13 16.98
N SER A 14 -8.35 -10.16 16.15
CA SER A 14 -7.53 -10.32 14.94
C SER A 14 -7.72 -9.17 13.94
N ARG A 15 -8.96 -8.73 13.69
CA ARG A 15 -9.24 -7.57 12.84
C ARG A 15 -8.56 -6.29 13.35
N SER A 16 -8.50 -6.11 14.67
CA SER A 16 -7.82 -4.96 15.29
C SER A 16 -6.31 -4.96 15.03
N VAL A 17 -5.66 -6.14 15.13
CA VAL A 17 -4.21 -6.28 14.92
C VAL A 17 -3.84 -5.98 13.47
N PHE A 18 -4.54 -6.58 12.50
CA PHE A 18 -4.27 -6.37 11.09
C PHE A 18 -4.49 -4.93 10.63
N THR A 19 -5.53 -4.29 11.16
CA THR A 19 -5.78 -2.87 10.93
C THR A 19 -4.61 -2.04 11.45
N ASN A 20 -4.14 -2.31 12.67
CA ASN A 20 -3.01 -1.59 13.26
C ASN A 20 -1.71 -1.78 12.45
N VAL A 21 -1.40 -2.99 12.01
CA VAL A 21 -0.23 -3.29 11.18
C VAL A 21 -0.29 -2.52 9.87
N LEU A 22 -1.45 -2.54 9.20
CA LEU A 22 -1.60 -1.86 7.93
C LEU A 22 -1.59 -0.33 8.08
N SER A 23 -2.20 0.21 9.13
CA SER A 23 -2.13 1.64 9.46
C SER A 23 -0.69 2.06 9.74
N LEU A 24 0.05 1.29 10.53
CA LEU A 24 1.46 1.54 10.82
C LEU A 24 2.29 1.51 9.54
N SER A 25 2.10 0.50 8.68
CA SER A 25 2.76 0.42 7.37
C SER A 25 2.43 1.61 6.48
N GLY A 26 1.17 2.06 6.47
CA GLY A 26 0.74 3.24 5.74
C GLY A 26 1.40 4.52 6.23
N TYR A 27 1.40 4.79 7.54
CA TYR A 27 2.05 5.98 8.09
C TYR A 27 3.57 5.95 7.93
N ALA A 28 4.20 4.81 8.21
CA ALA A 28 5.65 4.65 8.06
C ALA A 28 6.07 4.80 6.59
N GLY A 29 5.34 4.17 5.67
CA GLY A 29 5.59 4.30 4.24
C GLY A 29 5.41 5.74 3.75
N LEU A 30 4.43 6.47 4.27
CA LEU A 30 4.22 7.87 3.89
C LEU A 30 5.38 8.75 4.37
N ALA A 31 5.82 8.55 5.62
CA ALA A 31 6.97 9.25 6.17
C ALA A 31 8.25 8.97 5.36
N VAL A 32 8.56 7.69 5.11
CA VAL A 32 9.75 7.29 4.33
C VAL A 32 9.65 7.76 2.88
N GLY A 33 8.48 7.65 2.25
CA GLY A 33 8.24 8.12 0.89
C GLY A 33 8.44 9.63 0.74
N LEU A 34 7.97 10.43 1.70
CA LEU A 34 8.20 11.87 1.73
C LEU A 34 9.69 12.21 1.94
N ILE A 35 10.39 11.45 2.79
CA ILE A 35 11.84 11.63 2.98
C ILE A 35 12.60 11.33 1.68
N LEU A 36 12.26 10.25 0.99
CA LEU A 36 12.87 9.90 -0.30
C LEU A 36 12.56 10.93 -1.38
N GLU A 37 11.36 11.49 -1.40
CA GLU A 37 11.01 12.54 -2.36
C GLU A 37 11.74 13.86 -2.04
N ALA A 38 11.86 14.22 -0.77
CA ALA A 38 12.68 15.36 -0.35
C ALA A 38 14.15 15.16 -0.73
N TYR A 39 14.67 13.94 -0.54
CA TYR A 39 16.02 13.57 -0.96
C TYR A 39 16.18 13.61 -2.49
N ARG A 40 15.18 13.15 -3.24
CA ARG A 40 15.14 13.25 -4.71
C ARG A 40 15.21 14.70 -5.17
N LEU A 41 14.39 15.57 -4.59
CA LEU A 41 14.37 17.00 -4.91
C LEU A 41 15.73 17.65 -4.62
N TYR A 42 16.34 17.32 -3.48
CA TYR A 42 17.69 17.77 -3.14
C TYR A 42 18.75 17.32 -4.17
N LEU A 43 18.68 16.07 -4.64
CA LEU A 43 19.63 15.54 -5.62
C LEU A 43 19.46 16.10 -7.03
N VAL A 44 18.21 16.35 -7.43
CA VAL A 44 17.86 16.85 -8.78
C VAL A 44 18.06 18.36 -8.90
N ASP A 45 18.01 19.10 -7.79
CA ASP A 45 18.26 20.54 -7.78
C ASP A 45 19.65 20.85 -8.37
N SER A 46 19.68 21.58 -9.48
CA SER A 46 20.91 21.93 -10.19
C SER A 46 21.78 22.94 -9.43
N ALA A 47 21.24 23.60 -8.41
CA ALA A 47 22.00 24.54 -7.57
C ALA A 47 22.80 23.84 -6.46
N ILE A 48 22.41 22.62 -6.05
CA ILE A 48 22.92 21.97 -4.82
C ILE A 48 23.29 20.48 -5.04
N GLY A 49 22.68 19.82 -6.03
CA GLY A 49 22.70 18.38 -6.21
C GLY A 49 23.54 17.86 -7.38
N MET A 50 23.34 16.57 -7.70
CA MET A 50 24.08 15.83 -8.73
C MET A 50 23.44 15.93 -10.13
N GLY A 51 22.29 16.61 -10.26
CA GLY A 51 21.55 16.79 -11.52
C GLY A 51 20.67 15.59 -11.91
N SER A 52 20.72 14.48 -11.16
CA SER A 52 19.81 13.35 -11.28
C SER A 52 19.72 12.58 -9.97
N ALA A 53 18.59 11.91 -9.74
CA ALA A 53 18.40 11.02 -8.59
C ALA A 53 18.53 9.55 -9.00
N PRO A 54 19.12 8.69 -8.16
CA PRO A 54 19.14 7.26 -8.39
C PRO A 54 17.74 6.69 -8.58
N GLU A 55 17.62 5.68 -9.44
CA GLU A 55 16.34 5.07 -9.79
C GLU A 55 15.61 4.50 -8.56
N TRP A 56 16.34 3.87 -7.63
CA TRP A 56 15.75 3.31 -6.41
C TRP A 56 15.11 4.37 -5.50
N VAL A 57 15.63 5.61 -5.50
CA VAL A 57 15.03 6.73 -4.74
C VAL A 57 13.71 7.12 -5.36
N THR A 58 13.66 7.22 -6.69
CA THR A 58 12.47 7.64 -7.44
C THR A 58 11.38 6.55 -7.41
N LEU A 59 11.77 5.31 -7.71
CA LEU A 59 10.86 4.16 -7.78
C LEU A 59 10.40 3.74 -6.38
N GLY A 60 11.31 3.74 -5.40
CA GLY A 60 10.98 3.50 -3.99
C GLY A 60 10.09 4.58 -3.40
N GLY A 61 10.41 5.87 -3.61
CA GLY A 61 9.60 6.98 -3.12
C GLY A 61 8.17 6.96 -3.66
N SER A 62 8.01 6.84 -4.98
CA SER A 62 6.68 6.77 -5.62
C SER A 62 5.87 5.54 -5.17
N SER A 63 6.50 4.36 -5.11
CA SER A 63 5.85 3.14 -4.66
C SER A 63 5.38 3.24 -3.21
N LEU A 64 6.19 3.79 -2.30
CA LEU A 64 5.81 3.98 -0.90
C LEU A 64 4.67 4.97 -0.74
N LEU A 65 4.68 6.11 -1.46
CA LEU A 65 3.61 7.11 -1.38
C LEU A 65 2.28 6.54 -1.84
N VAL A 66 2.25 5.88 -3.01
CA VAL A 66 1.04 5.23 -3.54
C VAL A 66 0.60 4.08 -2.63
N GLY A 67 1.55 3.23 -2.21
CA GLY A 67 1.36 2.12 -1.27
C GLY A 67 0.70 2.57 0.03
N SER A 68 1.15 3.71 0.56
CA SER A 68 0.67 4.25 1.83
C SER A 68 -0.75 4.77 1.74
N ILE A 69 -1.11 5.44 0.63
CA ILE A 69 -2.49 5.90 0.40
C ILE A 69 -3.42 4.69 0.38
N VAL A 70 -3.05 3.63 -0.33
CA VAL A 70 -3.88 2.41 -0.41
C VAL A 70 -3.95 1.70 0.94
N ALA A 71 -2.83 1.55 1.65
CA ALA A 71 -2.81 0.95 2.99
C ALA A 71 -3.73 1.73 3.96
N LEU A 72 -3.61 3.06 4.02
CA LEU A 72 -4.45 3.89 4.88
C LEU A 72 -5.91 3.90 4.46
N GLN A 73 -6.21 3.94 3.15
CA GLN A 73 -7.59 3.85 2.69
C GLN A 73 -8.19 2.49 3.04
N TYR A 74 -7.41 1.40 2.91
CA TYR A 74 -7.88 0.06 3.20
C TYR A 74 -8.08 -0.19 4.69
N THR A 75 -7.31 0.46 5.58
CA THR A 75 -7.59 0.40 7.05
C THR A 75 -9.00 0.86 7.42
N ARG A 76 -9.60 1.74 6.61
CA ARG A 76 -10.98 2.24 6.82
C ARG A 76 -12.05 1.37 6.22
N VAL A 77 -11.70 0.56 5.23
CA VAL A 77 -12.63 -0.25 4.43
C VAL A 77 -12.18 -1.71 4.46
N LEU A 78 -11.67 -2.15 5.62
CA LEU A 78 -11.20 -3.52 5.81
C LEU A 78 -12.44 -4.41 5.82
N ASP A 79 -12.83 -4.77 4.60
CA ASP A 79 -14.19 -5.18 4.25
C ASP A 79 -14.38 -6.68 4.40
N ASP A 80 -15.64 -7.09 4.57
CA ASP A 80 -15.99 -8.52 4.65
C ASP A 80 -15.76 -9.29 3.33
N VAL A 81 -15.38 -8.58 2.25
CA VAL A 81 -15.05 -9.14 0.92
C VAL A 81 -13.92 -10.18 1.00
N PHE A 82 -13.01 -10.01 1.96
CA PHE A 82 -11.90 -10.93 2.18
C PHE A 82 -12.04 -11.69 3.51
N GLU A 83 -13.27 -11.87 4.03
CA GLU A 83 -13.50 -12.73 5.21
C GLU A 83 -12.92 -14.13 4.96
N GLY A 84 -11.74 -14.39 5.53
CA GLY A 84 -10.98 -15.63 5.38
C GLY A 84 -9.60 -15.50 4.72
N TRP A 85 -9.28 -14.36 4.10
CA TRP A 85 -7.99 -14.09 3.43
C TRP A 85 -7.34 -12.77 3.84
N LEU A 86 -7.83 -12.19 4.93
CA LEU A 86 -7.44 -10.87 5.42
C LEU A 86 -5.93 -10.79 5.76
N ASP A 87 -5.40 -11.87 6.31
CA ASP A 87 -3.97 -12.07 6.59
C ASP A 87 -3.14 -12.03 5.31
N LEU A 88 -3.54 -12.78 4.27
CA LEU A 88 -2.86 -12.81 2.98
C LEU A 88 -2.92 -11.44 2.27
N VAL A 89 -4.07 -10.77 2.34
CA VAL A 89 -4.27 -9.42 1.78
C VAL A 89 -3.34 -8.40 2.44
N VAL A 90 -3.30 -8.37 3.77
CA VAL A 90 -2.41 -7.47 4.51
C VAL A 90 -0.96 -7.79 4.21
N LEU A 91 -0.59 -9.07 4.17
CA LEU A 91 0.77 -9.50 3.82
C LEU A 91 1.15 -9.05 2.41
N CYS A 92 0.29 -9.26 1.41
CA CYS A 92 0.54 -8.82 0.04
C CYS A 92 0.66 -7.30 -0.09
N LEU A 93 -0.14 -6.52 0.65
CA LEU A 93 -0.03 -5.06 0.66
C LEU A 93 1.28 -4.60 1.29
N VAL A 94 1.64 -5.15 2.45
CA VAL A 94 2.88 -4.79 3.17
C VAL A 94 4.11 -5.23 2.39
N ILE A 95 4.16 -6.49 1.93
CA ILE A 95 5.27 -7.00 1.10
C ILE A 95 5.33 -6.23 -0.22
N GLY A 96 4.19 -5.96 -0.85
CA GLY A 96 4.18 -5.23 -2.11
C GLY A 96 4.68 -3.80 -1.98
N GLN A 97 4.26 -3.10 -0.92
CA GLN A 97 4.68 -1.73 -0.62
C GLN A 97 6.18 -1.63 -0.29
N TRP A 98 6.67 -2.46 0.63
CA TRP A 98 8.05 -2.37 1.10
C TRP A 98 9.03 -3.16 0.23
N GLY A 99 8.57 -4.26 -0.37
CA GLY A 99 9.38 -5.14 -1.21
C GLY A 99 9.85 -4.45 -2.49
N VAL A 100 9.07 -3.53 -3.07
CA VAL A 100 9.53 -2.71 -4.19
C VAL A 100 10.72 -1.85 -3.77
N LEU A 101 10.60 -1.10 -2.67
CA LEU A 101 11.70 -0.28 -2.15
C LEU A 101 12.96 -1.11 -1.88
N VAL A 102 12.82 -2.21 -1.13
CA VAL A 102 13.94 -3.05 -0.73
C VAL A 102 14.59 -3.69 -1.96
N SER A 103 13.80 -4.20 -2.90
CA SER A 103 14.34 -4.84 -4.12
C SER A 103 15.04 -3.83 -5.01
N SER A 104 14.49 -2.63 -5.18
CA SER A 104 15.15 -1.55 -5.94
C SER A 104 16.45 -1.08 -5.29
N TYR A 105 16.49 -0.99 -3.95
CA TYR A 105 17.71 -0.66 -3.23
C TYR A 105 18.77 -1.75 -3.39
N LEU A 106 18.39 -3.03 -3.28
CA LEU A 106 19.30 -4.16 -3.47
C LEU A 106 19.83 -4.24 -4.90
N ASP A 107 18.99 -3.99 -5.90
CA ASP A 107 19.42 -3.92 -7.29
C ASP A 107 20.44 -2.80 -7.51
N ALA A 108 20.22 -1.63 -6.91
CA ALA A 108 21.12 -0.50 -7.04
C ALA A 108 22.47 -0.68 -6.31
N THR A 109 22.52 -1.49 -5.26
CA THR A 109 23.70 -1.61 -4.39
C THR A 109 24.50 -2.90 -4.60
N ILE A 110 23.83 -3.98 -4.95
CA ILE A 110 24.41 -5.33 -5.09
C ILE A 110 24.10 -5.91 -6.48
N GLY A 111 23.18 -5.30 -7.23
CA GLY A 111 22.79 -5.76 -8.55
C GLY A 111 23.88 -5.58 -9.61
N GLY A 112 23.79 -6.43 -10.63
CA GLY A 112 24.63 -6.40 -11.83
C GLY A 112 23.84 -6.97 -13.01
N ALA A 113 24.47 -7.08 -14.18
CA ALA A 113 23.81 -7.63 -15.36
C ALA A 113 23.27 -9.06 -15.07
N GLY A 114 21.96 -9.25 -15.21
CA GLY A 114 21.28 -10.52 -14.90
C GLY A 114 20.82 -10.69 -13.45
N SER A 115 20.78 -9.61 -12.66
CA SER A 115 20.28 -9.68 -11.27
C SER A 115 18.84 -10.19 -11.22
N PRO A 116 18.47 -10.98 -10.19
CA PRO A 116 17.09 -11.40 -9.97
C PRO A 116 16.22 -10.27 -9.39
N TYR A 117 16.81 -9.15 -8.98
CA TYR A 117 16.10 -8.09 -8.25
C TYR A 117 15.08 -7.36 -9.13
N GLY A 118 15.33 -7.24 -10.43
CA GLY A 118 14.33 -6.74 -11.38
C GLY A 118 13.03 -7.56 -11.37
N PHE A 119 13.14 -8.90 -11.27
CA PHE A 119 11.97 -9.77 -11.13
C PHE A 119 11.28 -9.61 -9.78
N LEU A 120 12.04 -9.42 -8.70
CA LEU A 120 11.48 -9.19 -7.36
C LEU A 120 10.70 -7.88 -7.28
N ILE A 121 11.17 -6.81 -7.94
CA ILE A 121 10.44 -5.53 -8.05
C ILE A 121 9.08 -5.79 -8.71
N ILE A 122 9.06 -6.48 -9.85
CA ILE A 122 7.83 -6.79 -10.60
C ILE A 122 6.91 -7.69 -9.77
N ALA A 123 7.44 -8.70 -9.10
CA ALA A 123 6.66 -9.61 -8.27
C ALA A 123 6.00 -8.88 -7.09
N CYS A 124 6.73 -8.00 -6.39
CA CYS A 124 6.18 -7.20 -5.29
C CYS A 124 5.10 -6.23 -5.79
N ALA A 125 5.36 -5.53 -6.90
CA ALA A 125 4.37 -4.66 -7.53
C ALA A 125 3.12 -5.43 -7.99
N GLY A 126 3.30 -6.65 -8.49
CA GLY A 126 2.21 -7.54 -8.88
C GLY A 126 1.34 -7.97 -7.70
N LEU A 127 1.95 -8.42 -6.60
CA LEU A 127 1.24 -8.76 -5.36
C LEU A 127 0.43 -7.58 -4.82
N TYR A 128 1.03 -6.39 -4.85
CA TYR A 128 0.36 -5.16 -4.49
C TYR A 128 -0.85 -4.86 -5.39
N ALA A 129 -0.67 -4.91 -6.71
CA ALA A 129 -1.72 -4.61 -7.68
C ALA A 129 -2.89 -5.61 -7.63
N LEU A 130 -2.59 -6.90 -7.43
CA LEU A 130 -3.59 -7.96 -7.29
C LEU A 130 -4.55 -7.74 -6.14
N VAL A 131 -4.11 -7.02 -5.11
CA VAL A 131 -4.94 -6.70 -3.94
C VAL A 131 -5.57 -5.31 -4.08
N ALA A 132 -4.79 -4.31 -4.46
CA ALA A 132 -5.26 -2.93 -4.58
C ALA A 132 -6.38 -2.76 -5.63
N VAL A 133 -6.32 -3.45 -6.77
CA VAL A 133 -7.31 -3.32 -7.85
C VAL A 133 -8.69 -3.85 -7.44
N PRO A 134 -8.83 -5.10 -6.94
CA PRO A 134 -10.12 -5.58 -6.44
C PRO A 134 -10.69 -4.71 -5.31
N ILE A 135 -9.84 -4.18 -4.43
CA ILE A 135 -10.28 -3.25 -3.37
C ILE A 135 -10.88 -1.99 -3.98
N ALA A 136 -10.19 -1.35 -4.93
CA ALA A 136 -10.68 -0.15 -5.61
C ALA A 136 -12.01 -0.40 -6.31
N ILE A 137 -12.15 -1.54 -7.00
CA ILE A 137 -13.40 -1.95 -7.67
C ILE A 137 -14.52 -2.13 -6.65
N ASN A 138 -14.27 -2.82 -5.52
CA ASN A 138 -15.28 -3.03 -4.49
C ASN A 138 -15.68 -1.73 -3.79
N TYR A 139 -14.73 -0.85 -3.49
CA TYR A 139 -15.00 0.47 -2.95
C TYR A 139 -15.88 1.29 -3.91
N ALA A 140 -15.53 1.32 -5.20
CA ALA A 140 -16.34 1.98 -6.22
C ALA A 140 -17.77 1.40 -6.25
N ARG A 141 -17.93 0.07 -6.26
CA ARG A 141 -19.26 -0.57 -6.23
C ARG A 141 -20.11 -0.19 -5.03
N ARG A 142 -19.50 0.03 -3.86
CA ARG A 142 -20.20 0.33 -2.60
C ARG A 142 -20.50 1.82 -2.42
N CYS A 143 -19.63 2.71 -2.92
CA CYS A 143 -19.78 4.16 -2.78
C CYS A 143 -20.48 4.82 -3.98
N TRP A 144 -20.51 4.18 -5.15
CA TRP A 144 -21.22 4.69 -6.34
C TRP A 144 -22.74 4.78 -6.19
N PRO A 145 -23.44 3.87 -5.48
CA PRO A 145 -24.87 4.01 -5.20
C PRO A 145 -25.20 5.21 -4.30
N SER A 146 -24.22 5.74 -3.55
CA SER A 146 -24.42 6.83 -2.58
C SER A 146 -24.35 8.22 -3.23
N THR A 147 -23.59 8.39 -4.31
CA THR A 147 -23.42 9.68 -4.99
C THR A 147 -24.62 10.06 -5.86
N SER A 148 -25.33 9.10 -6.44
CA SER A 148 -26.58 9.34 -7.17
C SER A 148 -27.74 9.79 -6.27
N ALA A 149 -27.70 9.46 -4.98
CA ALA A 149 -28.69 9.95 -4.00
C ALA A 149 -28.47 11.43 -3.61
N VAL A 150 -27.22 11.90 -3.58
CA VAL A 150 -26.87 13.30 -3.22
C VAL A 150 -27.28 14.28 -4.34
N THR A 151 -27.28 13.85 -5.60
CA THR A 151 -27.74 14.67 -6.73
C THR A 151 -29.27 14.73 -6.81
N GLY A 152 -29.98 13.73 -6.27
CA GLY A 152 -31.44 13.68 -6.26
C GLY A 152 -32.10 14.52 -5.16
N SER A 153 -31.39 14.82 -4.07
CA SER A 153 -31.94 15.58 -2.93
C SER A 153 -31.71 17.10 -3.01
N ARG A 154 -31.23 17.62 -4.15
CA ARG A 154 -30.89 19.04 -4.34
C ARG A 154 -31.83 19.78 -5.31
N THR A 155 -32.91 19.11 -5.72
CA THR A 155 -33.94 19.60 -6.64
C THR A 155 -35.33 19.71 -6.00
N GLU A 156 -35.40 19.84 -4.68
CA GLU A 156 -36.64 20.24 -3.98
C GLU A 156 -36.45 21.56 -3.23
#